data_AF-A0A9D8SVT5-F1
#
_entry.id   AF-A0A9D8SVT5-F1
#
_cell.length_a   1.000
_cell.length_b   1.000
_cell.length_c   1.000
_cell.angle_alpha   90.00
_cell.angle_beta   90.00
_cell.angle_gamma   90.00
#
_symmetry.space_group_name_H-M   'P 1'
#
loop_
_entity.id
_entity.type
_entity.pdbx_description
1 polymer ?
#
loop_
_entity_poly.entity_id
_entity_poly.type
_entity_poly.pdbx_seq_one_letter_code
_entity_poly.pdbx_strand_id
1 'polypeptide(L)'
;MKNKGVFCLIWCMLCLCCAAAFTVHAQSNFNQDYLDQINSRFAAFEEQRDAEFKAFSDRQNEEYAAFMERQWQVYEDMKQTALRMGRPKLTAAPVAPGTEATETVINFDETTQPTTHAGAAAPGAYAMRTVVSEQGSSEAYVPNQIKPGVYNGYQAQIDFYGRPLTIPCSQSLCVKSKGAKENDAAAYFRAMSRCKYESESLWKAIDEQAKNFGLNDWGHFCLLRSVAETIHSNSDDRVLFLFYMLRNQ
;
A
#
# COMPACT_ATOMS: atom_id res chain seq x y z
N MET A 1 42.06 -76.43 -28.63
CA MET A 1 41.40 -75.30 -29.34
C MET A 1 40.39 -74.51 -28.47
N LYS A 2 40.25 -74.77 -27.16
CA LYS A 2 39.25 -74.09 -26.31
C LYS A 2 39.64 -72.69 -25.76
N ASN A 3 40.93 -72.34 -25.72
CA ASN A 3 41.37 -71.09 -25.06
C ASN A 3 41.31 -69.84 -25.96
N LYS A 4 41.27 -69.99 -27.29
CA LYS A 4 41.27 -68.84 -28.22
C LYS A 4 39.96 -68.03 -28.19
N GLY A 5 38.83 -68.68 -27.93
CA GLY A 5 37.52 -68.02 -27.82
C GLY A 5 37.37 -67.20 -26.52
N VAL A 6 37.96 -67.68 -25.43
CA VAL A 6 37.89 -67.01 -24.12
C VAL A 6 38.72 -65.71 -24.12
N PHE A 7 39.91 -65.71 -24.74
CA PHE A 7 40.71 -64.49 -24.89
C PHE A 7 40.03 -63.42 -25.77
N CYS A 8 39.28 -63.84 -26.80
CA CYS A 8 38.53 -62.92 -27.65
C CYS A 8 37.37 -62.25 -26.88
N LEU A 9 36.63 -63.01 -26.07
CA LEU A 9 35.54 -62.48 -25.25
C LEU A 9 36.04 -61.51 -24.16
N ILE A 10 37.18 -61.79 -23.55
CA ILE A 10 37.80 -60.91 -22.54
C ILE A 10 38.23 -59.58 -23.17
N TRP A 11 38.83 -59.62 -24.37
CA TRP A 11 39.22 -58.40 -25.08
C TRP A 11 38.02 -57.58 -25.55
N CYS A 12 36.95 -58.23 -26.03
CA CYS A 12 35.70 -57.56 -26.36
C CYS A 12 35.07 -56.89 -25.13
N MET A 13 35.05 -57.55 -23.97
CA MET A 13 34.54 -56.97 -22.73
C MET A 13 35.38 -55.79 -22.24
N LEU A 14 36.70 -55.87 -22.36
CA LEU A 14 37.59 -54.76 -22.00
C LEU A 14 37.38 -53.54 -22.90
N CYS A 15 37.26 -53.73 -24.22
CA CYS A 15 36.94 -52.65 -25.16
C CYS A 15 35.55 -52.04 -24.92
N LEU A 16 34.55 -52.87 -24.60
CA LEU A 16 33.20 -52.37 -24.29
C LEU A 16 33.20 -51.50 -23.01
N CYS A 17 33.97 -51.90 -21.99
CA CYS A 17 34.10 -51.13 -20.75
C CYS A 17 34.83 -49.78 -20.97
N CYS A 18 35.89 -49.76 -21.79
CA CYS A 18 36.60 -48.53 -22.10
C CYS A 18 35.72 -47.54 -22.88
N ALA A 19 34.93 -48.00 -23.84
CA ALA A 19 34.01 -47.14 -24.59
C ALA A 19 32.91 -46.52 -23.69
N ALA A 20 32.40 -47.29 -22.71
CA ALA A 20 31.41 -46.78 -21.75
C ALA A 20 31.98 -45.75 -20.77
N ALA A 21 33.25 -45.88 -20.36
CA ALA A 21 33.88 -44.91 -19.47
C ALA A 21 34.12 -43.54 -20.15
N PHE A 22 34.47 -43.54 -21.44
CA PHE A 22 34.69 -42.31 -22.21
C PHE A 22 33.40 -41.53 -22.48
N THR A 23 32.29 -42.20 -22.76
CA THR A 23 30.99 -41.53 -23.02
C THR A 23 30.41 -40.88 -21.75
N VAL A 24 30.57 -41.51 -20.59
CA VAL A 24 30.11 -40.96 -19.30
C VAL A 24 30.88 -39.70 -18.91
N HIS A 25 32.19 -39.66 -19.15
CA HIS A 25 33.01 -38.46 -18.86
C HIS A 25 32.63 -37.28 -19.78
N ALA A 26 32.39 -37.53 -21.07
CA ALA A 26 31.97 -36.49 -22.01
C ALA A 26 30.59 -35.89 -21.67
N GLN A 27 29.65 -36.72 -21.21
CA GLN A 27 28.32 -36.26 -20.79
C GLN A 27 28.38 -35.41 -19.50
N SER A 28 29.30 -35.72 -18.57
CA SER A 28 29.45 -34.95 -17.34
C SER A 28 29.98 -33.51 -17.57
N ASN A 29 30.95 -33.35 -18.47
CA ASN A 29 31.52 -32.03 -18.80
C ASN A 29 30.50 -31.12 -19.52
N PHE A 30 29.69 -31.70 -20.42
CA PHE A 30 28.63 -30.97 -21.12
C PHE A 30 27.55 -30.44 -20.16
N ASN A 31 27.16 -31.25 -19.17
CA ASN A 31 26.17 -30.83 -18.17
C ASN A 31 26.70 -29.70 -17.29
N GLN A 32 27.99 -29.70 -16.98
CA GLN A 32 28.60 -28.68 -16.14
C GLN A 32 28.71 -27.33 -16.86
N ASP A 33 29.17 -27.31 -18.11
CA ASP A 33 29.22 -26.10 -18.94
C ASP A 33 27.82 -25.49 -19.17
N TYR A 34 26.81 -26.34 -19.34
CA TYR A 34 25.41 -25.91 -19.45
C TYR A 34 24.89 -25.24 -18.17
N LEU A 35 25.19 -25.81 -16.99
CA LEU A 35 24.80 -25.22 -15.71
C LEU A 35 25.50 -23.87 -15.46
N ASP A 36 26.78 -23.78 -15.79
CA ASP A 36 27.56 -22.54 -15.64
C ASP A 36 27.01 -21.45 -16.58
N GLN A 37 26.64 -21.80 -17.81
CA GLN A 37 26.01 -20.87 -18.75
C GLN A 37 24.64 -20.37 -18.25
N ILE A 38 23.82 -21.24 -17.66
CA ILE A 38 22.54 -20.85 -17.07
C ILE A 38 22.76 -19.90 -15.90
N ASN A 39 23.66 -20.23 -14.99
CA ASN A 39 23.93 -19.42 -13.80
C ASN A 39 24.45 -18.02 -14.20
N SER A 40 25.36 -17.96 -15.18
CA SER A 40 25.90 -16.69 -15.68
C SER A 40 24.82 -15.82 -16.35
N ARG A 41 23.94 -16.41 -17.17
CA ARG A 41 22.84 -15.66 -17.81
C ARG A 41 21.82 -15.17 -16.79
N PHE A 42 21.55 -15.97 -15.77
CA PHE A 42 20.63 -15.58 -14.70
C PHE A 42 21.20 -14.42 -13.88
N ALA A 43 22.47 -14.49 -13.50
CA ALA A 43 23.15 -13.39 -12.80
C ALA A 43 23.16 -12.09 -13.62
N ALA A 44 23.46 -12.17 -14.92
CA ALA A 44 23.41 -11.00 -15.81
C ALA A 44 22.00 -10.42 -15.94
N PHE A 45 20.97 -11.27 -15.93
CA PHE A 45 19.58 -10.83 -15.96
C PHE A 45 19.18 -10.12 -14.66
N GLU A 46 19.59 -10.62 -13.50
CA GLU A 46 19.36 -9.96 -12.20
C GLU A 46 20.02 -8.58 -12.18
N GLU A 47 21.30 -8.49 -12.58
CA GLU A 47 22.02 -7.22 -12.65
C GLU A 47 21.35 -6.23 -13.61
N GLN A 48 20.89 -6.70 -14.77
CA GLN A 48 20.15 -5.87 -15.72
C GLN A 48 18.84 -5.34 -15.12
N ARG A 49 18.07 -6.18 -14.42
CA ARG A 49 16.80 -5.78 -13.81
C ARG A 49 17.00 -4.78 -12.68
N ASP A 50 18.02 -4.97 -11.85
CA ASP A 50 18.37 -4.04 -10.78
C ASP A 50 18.82 -2.68 -11.33
N ALA A 51 19.63 -2.69 -12.39
CA ALA A 51 20.07 -1.47 -13.07
C ALA A 51 18.89 -0.70 -13.71
N GLU A 52 17.99 -1.40 -14.41
CA GLU A 52 16.79 -0.82 -15.00
C GLU A 52 15.85 -0.24 -13.94
N PHE A 53 15.63 -0.96 -12.83
CA PHE A 53 14.81 -0.49 -11.73
C PHE A 53 15.41 0.76 -11.09
N LYS A 54 16.72 0.76 -10.83
CA LYS A 54 17.42 1.93 -10.29
C LYS A 54 17.32 3.13 -11.21
N ALA A 55 17.55 2.94 -12.52
CA ALA A 55 17.43 4.01 -13.50
C ALA A 55 16.01 4.59 -13.57
N PHE A 56 14.99 3.74 -13.49
CA PHE A 56 13.59 4.17 -13.42
C PHE A 56 13.32 4.99 -12.15
N SER A 57 13.74 4.49 -10.99
CA SER A 57 13.55 5.19 -9.72
C SER A 57 14.27 6.54 -9.69
N ASP A 58 15.52 6.59 -10.18
CA ASP A 58 16.31 7.82 -10.21
C ASP A 58 15.65 8.85 -11.13
N ARG A 59 15.13 8.43 -12.30
CA ARG A 59 14.38 9.31 -13.21
C ARG A 59 13.10 9.86 -12.59
N GLN A 60 12.31 9.03 -11.91
CA GLN A 60 11.07 9.49 -11.26
C GLN A 60 11.37 10.46 -10.11
N ASN A 61 12.42 10.19 -9.33
CA ASN A 61 12.87 11.08 -8.27
C ASN A 61 13.33 12.44 -8.81
N GLU A 62 14.02 12.46 -9.95
CA GLU A 62 14.43 13.70 -10.62
C GLU A 62 13.24 14.49 -11.16
N GLU A 63 12.31 13.83 -11.86
CA GLU A 63 11.07 14.46 -12.37
C GLU A 63 10.23 15.05 -11.22
N TYR A 64 10.14 14.33 -10.09
CA TYR A 64 9.44 14.79 -8.90
C TYR A 64 10.15 15.96 -8.21
N ALA A 65 11.48 15.90 -8.07
CA ALA A 65 12.27 17.00 -7.51
C ALA A 65 12.08 18.29 -8.33
N ALA A 66 12.17 18.19 -9.66
CA ALA A 66 11.95 19.32 -10.56
C ALA A 66 10.51 19.86 -10.46
N PHE A 67 9.51 18.99 -10.28
CA PHE A 67 8.13 19.42 -10.04
C PHE A 67 8.00 20.18 -8.71
N MET A 68 8.58 19.66 -7.63
CA MET A 68 8.58 20.29 -6.30
C MET A 68 9.25 21.67 -6.32
N GLU A 69 10.40 21.82 -7.00
CA GLU A 69 11.07 23.11 -7.15
C GLU A 69 10.16 24.16 -7.81
N ARG A 70 9.45 23.79 -8.88
CA ARG A 70 8.50 24.69 -9.56
C ARG A 70 7.34 25.09 -8.65
N GLN A 71 6.78 24.14 -7.89
CA GLN A 71 5.70 24.45 -6.95
C GLN A 71 6.18 25.32 -5.79
N TRP A 72 7.41 25.14 -5.33
CA TRP A 72 7.97 25.94 -4.25
C TRP A 72 8.16 27.41 -4.65
N GLN A 73 8.54 27.68 -5.90
CA GLN A 73 8.61 29.05 -6.41
C GLN A 73 7.26 29.76 -6.35
N VAL A 74 6.17 29.07 -6.75
CA VAL A 74 4.81 29.60 -6.63
C VAL A 74 4.47 29.94 -5.17
N TYR A 75 4.86 29.07 -4.23
CA TYR A 75 4.65 29.33 -2.81
C TYR A 75 5.41 30.56 -2.29
N GLU A 76 6.69 30.72 -2.65
CA GLU A 76 7.47 31.89 -2.24
C GLU A 76 6.90 33.19 -2.84
N ASP A 77 6.45 33.18 -4.10
CA ASP A 77 5.80 34.34 -4.73
C ASP A 77 4.48 34.71 -4.01
N MET A 78 3.69 33.70 -3.63
CA MET A 78 2.47 33.90 -2.83
C MET A 78 2.78 34.48 -1.45
N LYS A 79 3.81 33.97 -0.77
CA LYS A 79 4.26 34.44 0.54
C LYS A 79 4.76 35.89 0.48
N GLN A 80 5.54 36.23 -0.54
CA GLN A 80 5.98 37.61 -0.78
C GLN A 80 4.80 38.54 -1.06
N THR A 81 3.80 38.08 -1.81
CA THR A 81 2.58 38.86 -2.09
C THR A 81 1.72 39.06 -0.83
N ALA A 82 1.59 38.04 0.01
CA ALA A 82 0.90 38.12 1.30
C ALA A 82 1.58 39.10 2.28
N LEU A 83 2.91 39.21 2.23
CA LEU A 83 3.67 40.20 3.02
C LEU A 83 3.53 41.64 2.50
N ARG A 84 3.20 41.84 1.22
CA ARG A 84 3.01 43.17 0.60
C ARG A 84 1.61 43.73 0.76
N MET A 85 0.63 42.88 1.04
CA MET A 85 -0.72 43.30 1.43
C MET A 85 -0.73 43.71 2.91
N GLY A 86 -0.15 44.87 3.22
CA GLY A 86 -0.37 45.49 4.51
C GLY A 86 -1.88 45.68 4.71
N ARG A 87 -2.45 45.11 5.78
CA ARG A 87 -3.85 45.36 6.15
C ARG A 87 -4.08 46.89 6.08
N PRO A 88 -5.08 47.39 5.34
CA PRO A 88 -5.40 48.81 5.38
C PRO A 88 -5.73 49.14 6.83
N LYS A 89 -4.85 49.91 7.47
CA LYS A 89 -5.03 50.30 8.86
C LYS A 89 -6.13 51.34 8.87
N LEU A 90 -7.29 51.01 9.47
CA LEU A 90 -8.33 51.98 9.78
C LEU A 90 -7.72 53.03 10.72
N THR A 91 -7.36 54.20 10.18
CA THR A 91 -6.59 55.21 10.95
C THR A 91 -7.43 56.04 11.90
N ALA A 92 -8.76 55.91 11.91
CA ALA A 92 -9.63 56.39 12.98
C ALA A 92 -11.02 55.76 12.85
N ALA A 93 -11.55 55.24 13.95
CA ALA A 93 -13.00 55.04 14.06
C ALA A 93 -13.65 56.44 14.22
N PRO A 94 -14.76 56.74 13.54
CA PRO A 94 -15.46 58.00 13.74
C PRO A 94 -15.99 58.06 15.17
N VAL A 95 -15.51 59.04 15.95
CA VAL A 95 -16.01 59.30 17.30
C VAL A 95 -17.34 60.04 17.16
N ALA A 96 -18.43 59.40 17.58
CA ALA A 96 -19.73 60.05 17.71
C ALA A 96 -19.68 61.04 18.91
N PRO A 97 -20.07 62.31 18.75
CA PRO A 97 -20.11 63.25 19.86
C PRO A 97 -21.29 62.95 20.78
N GLY A 98 -20.97 62.55 22.02
CA GLY A 98 -21.85 62.64 23.17
C GLY A 98 -22.87 61.50 23.33
N THR A 99 -22.77 60.76 24.44
CA THR A 99 -23.72 60.78 25.56
C THR A 99 -23.46 59.51 26.38
N GLU A 100 -23.29 59.68 27.69
CA GLU A 100 -23.11 58.61 28.67
C GLU A 100 -24.23 57.55 28.54
N ALA A 101 -23.86 56.27 28.55
CA ALA A 101 -24.78 55.18 28.84
C ALA A 101 -24.01 53.94 29.34
N THR A 102 -24.01 53.81 30.66
CA THR A 102 -24.31 52.59 31.44
C THR A 102 -23.72 51.25 30.98
N GLU A 103 -22.83 50.69 31.80
CA GLU A 103 -22.44 49.28 31.76
C GLU A 103 -23.68 48.38 31.89
N THR A 104 -24.04 47.70 30.82
CA THR A 104 -24.91 46.53 30.88
C THR A 104 -24.09 45.28 30.60
N VAL A 105 -23.97 44.48 31.66
CA VAL A 105 -23.48 43.10 31.68
C VAL A 105 -24.24 42.29 30.62
N ILE A 106 -23.54 41.74 29.63
CA ILE A 106 -24.11 40.78 28.69
C ILE A 106 -23.73 39.39 29.16
N ASN A 107 -24.73 38.69 29.69
CA ASN A 107 -24.71 37.26 29.99
C ASN A 107 -24.67 36.49 28.65
N PHE A 108 -23.75 35.54 28.52
CA PHE A 108 -23.69 34.63 27.38
C PHE A 108 -24.80 33.59 27.52
N ASP A 109 -25.73 33.57 26.56
CA ASP A 109 -26.65 32.46 26.37
C ASP A 109 -26.35 31.77 25.04
N GLU A 110 -26.14 30.46 25.16
CA GLU A 110 -25.86 29.51 24.10
C GLU A 110 -27.21 29.09 23.49
N THR A 111 -27.33 29.10 22.16
CA THR A 111 -28.07 28.15 21.29
C THR A 111 -28.56 28.85 20.03
N THR A 112 -27.95 28.59 18.87
CA THR A 112 -28.62 28.07 17.64
C THR A 112 -27.64 27.99 16.46
N GLN A 113 -27.91 27.00 15.62
CA GLN A 113 -27.12 26.38 14.55
C GLN A 113 -26.96 27.21 13.25
N PRO A 114 -26.18 26.74 12.25
CA PRO A 114 -25.37 27.56 11.35
C PRO A 114 -26.15 28.09 10.13
N THR A 115 -25.87 29.33 9.74
CA THR A 115 -26.36 29.91 8.50
C THR A 115 -25.37 29.66 7.36
N THR A 116 -25.92 29.05 6.30
CA THR A 116 -25.41 28.87 4.96
C THR A 116 -24.98 30.19 4.29
N HIS A 117 -23.79 30.19 3.68
CA HIS A 117 -23.46 31.13 2.61
C HIS A 117 -22.97 30.36 1.38
N ALA A 118 -23.72 30.51 0.30
CA ALA A 118 -23.42 29.99 -1.02
C ALA A 118 -22.43 30.90 -1.76
N GLY A 119 -21.44 30.28 -2.41
CA GLY A 119 -20.96 30.65 -3.75
C GLY A 119 -19.88 31.73 -3.89
N ALA A 120 -18.64 31.28 -4.10
CA ALA A 120 -17.73 31.90 -5.08
C ALA A 120 -16.82 30.81 -5.69
N ALA A 121 -16.95 30.60 -6.99
CA ALA A 121 -16.26 29.57 -7.76
C ALA A 121 -14.85 30.02 -8.21
N ALA A 122 -13.92 29.07 -8.27
CA ALA A 122 -12.65 29.14 -9.01
C ALA A 122 -12.31 27.74 -9.58
N PRO A 123 -11.53 27.68 -10.68
CA PRO A 123 -11.89 26.91 -11.87
C PRO A 123 -11.14 25.59 -12.03
N GLY A 124 -11.82 24.58 -12.57
CA GLY A 124 -11.21 23.29 -12.91
C GLY A 124 -12.25 22.22 -13.22
N ALA A 125 -13.23 22.53 -14.06
CA ALA A 125 -14.22 21.55 -14.49
C ALA A 125 -13.57 20.54 -15.46
N TYR A 126 -13.24 19.36 -14.97
CA TYR A 126 -13.13 18.19 -15.86
C TYR A 126 -14.55 17.83 -16.30
N ALA A 127 -14.83 18.05 -17.59
CA ALA A 127 -16.07 17.61 -18.19
C ALA A 127 -16.11 16.07 -18.17
N MET A 128 -16.92 15.51 -17.27
CA MET A 128 -17.25 14.09 -17.30
C MET A 128 -18.05 13.85 -18.59
N ARG A 129 -17.46 13.14 -19.54
CA ARG A 129 -18.14 12.76 -20.78
C ARG A 129 -19.18 11.71 -20.44
N THR A 130 -20.43 12.14 -20.28
CA THR A 130 -21.58 11.25 -20.13
C THR A 130 -21.77 10.47 -21.43
N VAL A 131 -21.35 9.21 -21.46
CA VAL A 131 -21.92 8.26 -22.42
C VAL A 131 -23.17 7.70 -21.76
N VAL A 132 -24.30 8.33 -22.07
CA VAL A 132 -25.61 7.73 -21.87
C VAL A 132 -25.68 6.49 -22.76
N SER A 133 -25.71 5.32 -22.14
CA SER A 133 -26.27 4.11 -22.71
C SER A 133 -27.62 3.90 -22.02
N GLU A 134 -28.69 4.32 -22.69
CA GLU A 134 -30.06 4.03 -22.26
C GLU A 134 -30.38 2.54 -22.46
N GLN A 135 -31.09 2.01 -21.46
CA GLN A 135 -32.00 0.85 -21.47
C GLN A 135 -31.42 -0.57 -21.36
N GLY A 136 -31.49 -1.08 -20.12
CA GLY A 136 -31.58 -2.49 -19.78
C GLY A 136 -32.24 -2.63 -18.40
N SER A 137 -33.45 -3.19 -18.38
CA SER A 137 -34.41 -3.38 -17.29
C SER A 137 -33.87 -3.69 -15.88
N SER A 138 -34.59 -3.17 -14.88
CA SER A 138 -34.50 -3.53 -13.47
C SER A 138 -34.65 -5.04 -13.23
N GLU A 139 -33.54 -5.71 -12.93
CA GLU A 139 -33.57 -6.91 -12.10
C GLU A 139 -33.04 -6.53 -10.72
N ALA A 140 -33.85 -6.79 -9.70
CA ALA A 140 -33.47 -6.62 -8.31
C ALA A 140 -32.18 -7.40 -8.06
N TYR A 141 -31.16 -6.70 -7.56
CA TYR A 141 -29.94 -7.30 -7.06
C TYR A 141 -30.30 -8.34 -5.99
N VAL A 142 -30.28 -9.62 -6.36
CA VAL A 142 -30.21 -10.72 -5.42
C VAL A 142 -28.76 -10.74 -4.96
N PRO A 143 -28.47 -10.56 -3.65
CA PRO A 143 -27.11 -10.64 -3.16
C PRO A 143 -26.56 -12.01 -3.55
N ASN A 144 -25.53 -12.02 -4.38
CA ASN A 144 -24.82 -13.23 -4.71
C ASN A 144 -24.29 -13.77 -3.37
N GLN A 145 -24.77 -14.96 -2.97
CA GLN A 145 -24.43 -15.53 -1.67
C GLN A 145 -22.95 -15.83 -1.62
N ILE A 146 -22.19 -14.87 -1.08
CA ILE A 146 -20.84 -15.07 -0.60
C ILE A 146 -20.95 -16.22 0.41
N LYS A 147 -20.32 -17.35 0.14
CA LYS A 147 -20.12 -18.38 1.17
C LYS A 147 -19.50 -17.66 2.36
N PRO A 148 -20.15 -17.61 3.54
CA PRO A 148 -19.60 -16.91 4.68
C PRO A 148 -18.27 -17.58 5.03
N GLY A 149 -17.17 -16.86 4.82
CA GLY A 149 -15.95 -17.16 5.54
C GLY A 149 -16.33 -17.17 7.01
N VAL A 150 -16.08 -18.29 7.69
CA VAL A 150 -16.37 -18.43 9.11
C VAL A 150 -15.47 -17.43 9.85
N TYR A 151 -16.00 -16.24 10.14
CA TYR A 151 -15.33 -15.29 11.01
C TYR A 151 -15.43 -15.85 12.43
N ASN A 152 -14.29 -16.22 13.02
CA ASN A 152 -14.22 -16.48 14.45
C ASN A 152 -14.35 -15.14 15.20
N GLY A 153 -15.57 -14.59 15.24
CA GLY A 153 -16.15 -13.69 16.24
C GLY A 153 -15.45 -12.38 16.63
N TYR A 154 -14.25 -12.06 16.12
CA TYR A 154 -13.53 -10.88 16.55
C TYR A 154 -13.96 -9.65 15.73
N GLN A 155 -14.13 -8.51 16.40
CA GLN A 155 -14.56 -7.27 15.76
C GLN A 155 -13.74 -6.13 16.36
N ALA A 156 -13.13 -5.33 15.49
CA ALA A 156 -12.46 -4.11 15.92
C ALA A 156 -13.51 -3.02 16.09
N GLN A 157 -13.76 -2.63 17.34
CA GLN A 157 -14.54 -1.43 17.65
C GLN A 157 -13.59 -0.23 17.69
N ILE A 158 -13.90 0.78 16.90
CA ILE A 158 -13.04 1.95 16.69
C ILE A 158 -13.89 3.20 16.73
N ASP A 159 -13.39 4.22 17.41
CA ASP A 159 -13.93 5.57 17.26
C ASP A 159 -13.06 6.33 16.26
N PHE A 160 -13.60 6.50 15.04
CA PHE A 160 -12.89 7.20 13.96
C PHE A 160 -13.45 8.61 13.80
N TYR A 161 -12.76 9.58 14.40
CA TYR A 161 -13.16 11.00 14.41
C TYR A 161 -14.57 11.25 14.97
N GLY A 162 -14.92 10.60 16.09
CA GLY A 162 -16.23 10.74 16.74
C GLY A 162 -17.33 9.89 16.12
N ARG A 163 -16.96 8.94 15.23
CA ARG A 163 -17.88 7.97 14.62
C ARG A 163 -17.52 6.57 15.09
N PRO A 164 -18.39 5.90 15.85
CA PRO A 164 -18.16 4.50 16.23
C PRO A 164 -18.31 3.60 15.00
N LEU A 165 -17.33 2.75 14.78
CA LEU A 165 -17.26 1.78 13.69
C LEU A 165 -16.98 0.40 14.25
N THR A 166 -17.56 -0.60 13.60
CA THR A 166 -17.34 -2.00 13.89
C THR A 166 -16.84 -2.67 12.63
N ILE A 167 -15.56 -3.03 12.60
CA ILE A 167 -14.94 -3.70 11.45
C ILE A 167 -14.76 -5.18 11.78
N PRO A 168 -15.30 -6.11 10.97
CA PRO A 168 -15.10 -7.54 11.17
C PRO A 168 -13.62 -7.88 10.99
N CYS A 169 -13.03 -8.55 11.98
CA CYS A 169 -11.62 -8.93 11.95
C CYS A 169 -11.47 -10.38 12.39
N SER A 170 -10.61 -11.17 11.75
CA SER A 170 -10.34 -12.51 12.25
C SER A 170 -9.28 -12.48 13.34
N GLN A 171 -9.47 -13.25 14.41
CA GLN A 171 -8.44 -13.46 15.44
C GLN A 171 -7.12 -14.00 14.86
N SER A 172 -7.16 -14.67 13.70
CA SER A 172 -5.97 -15.14 12.99
C SER A 172 -5.04 -14.00 12.54
N LEU A 173 -5.54 -12.78 12.42
CA LEU A 173 -4.76 -11.58 12.07
C LEU A 173 -4.03 -10.97 13.28
N CYS A 174 -4.38 -11.36 14.50
CA CYS A 174 -3.73 -10.89 15.73
C CYS A 174 -2.38 -11.61 15.98
N VAL A 175 -1.52 -11.66 14.96
CA VAL A 175 -0.18 -12.25 15.03
C VAL A 175 0.70 -11.41 15.97
N LYS A 176 1.53 -12.08 16.78
CA LYS A 176 2.49 -11.44 17.68
C LYS A 176 3.90 -11.63 17.15
N SER A 177 4.65 -10.54 17.05
CA SER A 177 6.08 -10.60 16.76
C SER A 177 6.86 -11.10 17.99
N LYS A 178 8.04 -11.66 17.73
CA LYS A 178 8.98 -12.08 18.79
C LYS A 178 9.97 -10.97 19.15
N GLY A 179 10.03 -9.91 18.34
CA GLY A 179 10.95 -8.79 18.49
C GLY A 179 11.10 -7.99 17.20
N ALA A 180 11.97 -6.98 17.24
CA ALA A 180 12.20 -6.04 16.14
C ALA A 180 13.39 -6.41 15.22
N LYS A 181 13.96 -7.62 15.36
CA LYS A 181 15.08 -8.06 14.50
C LYS A 181 14.56 -8.51 13.14
N GLU A 182 15.41 -8.46 12.12
CA GLU A 182 15.08 -8.87 10.76
C GLU A 182 14.46 -10.28 10.69
N ASN A 183 15.06 -11.25 11.39
CA ASN A 183 14.54 -12.61 11.44
C ASN A 183 13.13 -12.70 12.05
N ASP A 184 12.84 -11.86 13.05
CA ASP A 184 11.54 -11.82 13.72
C ASP A 184 10.49 -11.14 12.84
N ALA A 185 10.86 -10.06 12.14
CA ALA A 185 10.01 -9.42 11.12
C ALA A 185 9.71 -10.38 9.95
N ALA A 186 10.71 -11.10 9.45
CA ALA A 186 10.51 -12.10 8.40
C ALA A 186 9.60 -13.25 8.88
N ALA A 187 9.75 -13.70 10.12
CA ALA A 187 8.86 -14.70 10.72
C ALA A 187 7.42 -14.17 10.85
N TYR A 188 7.25 -12.90 11.25
CA TYR A 188 5.95 -12.24 11.32
C TYR A 188 5.26 -12.21 9.95
N PHE A 189 5.97 -11.77 8.90
CA PHE A 189 5.42 -11.72 7.54
C PHE A 189 5.04 -13.10 7.01
N ARG A 190 5.84 -14.14 7.31
CA ARG A 190 5.51 -15.54 6.97
C ARG A 190 4.30 -16.07 7.72
N ALA A 191 4.05 -15.59 8.95
CA ALA A 191 2.86 -15.95 9.70
C ALA A 191 1.61 -15.26 9.11
N MET A 192 1.70 -13.94 8.89
CA MET A 192 0.63 -13.15 8.26
C MET A 192 0.27 -13.64 6.85
N SER A 193 1.25 -14.10 6.06
CA SER A 193 1.00 -14.62 4.71
C SER A 193 0.12 -15.87 4.67
N ARG A 194 -0.02 -16.59 5.79
CA ARG A 194 -0.93 -17.74 5.90
C ARG A 194 -2.38 -17.32 6.07
N CYS A 195 -2.62 -16.08 6.50
CA CYS A 195 -3.95 -15.50 6.74
C CYS A 195 -4.43 -14.65 5.56
N LYS A 196 -4.11 -15.09 4.32
CA LYS A 196 -4.34 -14.30 3.10
C LYS A 196 -5.80 -13.89 2.95
N TYR A 197 -6.73 -14.82 3.12
CA TYR A 197 -8.16 -14.58 2.94
C TYR A 197 -8.70 -13.63 4.02
N GLU A 198 -8.23 -13.77 5.25
CA GLU A 198 -8.62 -12.90 6.35
C GLU A 198 -8.06 -11.48 6.16
N SER A 199 -6.81 -11.34 5.72
CA SER A 199 -6.24 -10.03 5.42
C SER A 199 -6.97 -9.33 4.26
N GLU A 200 -7.35 -10.08 3.22
CA GLU A 200 -8.07 -9.54 2.06
C GLU A 200 -9.50 -9.12 2.43
N SER A 201 -10.19 -9.92 3.24
CA SER A 201 -11.55 -9.58 3.71
C SER A 201 -11.55 -8.37 4.65
N LEU A 202 -10.55 -8.26 5.53
CA LEU A 202 -10.38 -7.05 6.35
C LEU A 202 -10.07 -5.83 5.47
N TRP A 203 -9.20 -5.96 4.48
CA TRP A 203 -8.87 -4.87 3.56
C TRP A 203 -10.11 -4.37 2.82
N LYS A 204 -10.92 -5.28 2.26
CA LYS A 204 -12.20 -4.94 1.61
C LYS A 204 -13.15 -4.21 2.55
N ALA A 205 -13.29 -4.68 3.79
CA ALA A 205 -14.14 -4.01 4.78
C ALA A 205 -13.66 -2.59 5.09
N ILE A 206 -12.34 -2.37 5.22
CA ILE A 206 -11.77 -1.04 5.45
C ILE A 206 -11.95 -0.14 4.22
N ASP A 207 -11.69 -0.66 3.02
CA ASP A 207 -11.82 0.06 1.75
C ASP A 207 -13.28 0.50 1.49
N GLU A 208 -14.25 -0.38 1.77
CA GLU A 208 -15.68 -0.04 1.71
C GLU A 208 -16.02 1.11 2.66
N GLN A 209 -15.55 1.08 3.91
CA GLN A 209 -15.78 2.19 4.85
C GLN A 209 -15.08 3.48 4.41
N ALA A 210 -13.85 3.38 3.90
CA ALA A 210 -13.11 4.52 3.39
C ALA A 210 -13.83 5.18 2.22
N LYS A 211 -14.35 4.39 1.27
CA LYS A 211 -15.18 4.87 0.15
C LYS A 211 -16.48 5.51 0.63
N ASN A 212 -17.16 4.89 1.60
CA ASN A 212 -18.40 5.44 2.17
C ASN A 212 -18.19 6.80 2.84
N PHE A 213 -17.00 7.05 3.39
CA PHE A 213 -16.65 8.35 3.98
C PHE A 213 -15.98 9.32 3.01
N GLY A 214 -15.71 8.90 1.76
CA GLY A 214 -14.96 9.69 0.81
C GLY A 214 -13.54 10.02 1.30
N LEU A 215 -12.91 9.09 2.03
CA LEU A 215 -11.55 9.28 2.53
C LEU A 215 -10.56 9.27 1.37
N ASN A 216 -9.57 10.16 1.46
CA ASN A 216 -8.36 10.06 0.66
C ASN A 216 -7.42 8.99 1.24
N ASP A 217 -6.31 8.74 0.57
CA ASP A 217 -5.33 7.71 0.96
C ASP A 217 -4.80 7.92 2.39
N TRP A 218 -4.65 9.18 2.81
CA TRP A 218 -4.27 9.50 4.19
C TRP A 218 -5.34 9.12 5.20
N GLY A 219 -6.60 9.41 4.90
CA GLY A 219 -7.75 8.99 5.70
C GLY A 219 -7.87 7.48 5.77
N HIS A 220 -7.65 6.78 4.65
CA HIS A 220 -7.61 5.31 4.60
C HIS A 220 -6.51 4.75 5.50
N PHE A 221 -5.29 5.29 5.41
CA PHE A 221 -4.19 4.92 6.30
C PHE A 221 -4.54 5.17 7.77
N CYS A 222 -5.15 6.32 8.09
CA CYS A 222 -5.57 6.62 9.45
C CYS A 222 -6.60 5.60 9.97
N LEU A 223 -7.57 5.21 9.14
CA LEU A 223 -8.56 4.20 9.50
C LEU A 223 -7.90 2.84 9.75
N LEU A 224 -7.02 2.40 8.85
CA LEU A 224 -6.24 1.18 9.00
C LEU A 224 -5.38 1.19 10.26
N ARG A 225 -4.75 2.33 10.58
CA ARG A 225 -3.97 2.52 11.81
C ARG A 225 -4.84 2.37 13.05
N SER A 226 -6.02 2.97 13.07
CA SER A 226 -6.94 2.82 14.20
C SER A 226 -7.39 1.36 14.39
N VAL A 227 -7.62 0.62 13.29
CA VAL A 227 -7.84 -0.84 13.37
C VAL A 227 -6.63 -1.55 13.99
N ALA A 228 -5.42 -1.28 13.51
CA ALA A 228 -4.19 -1.89 14.01
C ALA A 228 -3.99 -1.65 15.52
N GLU A 229 -4.30 -0.44 15.99
CA GLU A 229 -4.23 -0.07 17.41
C GLU A 229 -5.21 -0.85 18.29
N THR A 230 -6.39 -1.16 17.77
CA THR A 230 -7.41 -1.97 18.46
C THR A 230 -7.02 -3.44 18.52
N ILE A 231 -6.50 -4.00 17.42
CA ILE A 231 -6.23 -5.45 17.33
C ILE A 231 -4.88 -5.86 17.94
N HIS A 232 -3.89 -4.96 17.95
CA HIS A 232 -2.56 -5.21 18.52
C HIS A 232 -2.28 -4.24 19.66
N SER A 233 -1.85 -4.75 20.81
CA SER A 233 -1.43 -3.91 21.95
C SER A 233 0.03 -3.46 21.86
N ASN A 234 0.89 -4.24 21.19
CA ASN A 234 2.32 -3.95 21.03
C ASN A 234 2.55 -2.99 19.85
N SER A 235 3.41 -1.99 20.03
CA SER A 235 3.81 -1.04 18.98
C SER A 235 4.44 -1.73 17.77
N ASP A 236 5.31 -2.71 18.00
CA ASP A 236 6.07 -3.36 16.93
C ASP A 236 5.13 -4.19 16.04
N ASP A 237 4.19 -4.89 16.66
CA ASP A 237 3.15 -5.67 15.97
C ASP A 237 2.26 -4.75 15.11
N ARG A 238 1.87 -3.58 15.63
CA ARG A 238 1.09 -2.58 14.87
C ARG A 238 1.83 -2.13 13.63
N VAL A 239 3.12 -1.82 13.76
CA VAL A 239 3.94 -1.35 12.64
C VAL A 239 4.07 -2.46 11.59
N LEU A 240 4.43 -3.68 12.00
CA LEU A 240 4.57 -4.81 11.10
C LEU A 240 3.24 -5.16 10.41
N PHE A 241 2.12 -5.11 11.14
CA PHE A 241 0.79 -5.27 10.58
C PHE A 241 0.47 -4.21 9.52
N LEU A 242 0.72 -2.94 9.81
CA LEU A 242 0.48 -1.84 8.87
C LEU A 242 1.28 -2.01 7.59
N PHE A 243 2.58 -2.29 7.69
CA PHE A 243 3.42 -2.56 6.53
C PHE A 243 2.93 -3.75 5.72
N TYR A 244 2.52 -4.83 6.39
CA TYR A 244 1.96 -5.99 5.70
C TYR A 244 0.67 -5.66 4.94
N MET A 245 -0.27 -4.96 5.58
CA MET A 245 -1.55 -4.60 4.96
C MET A 245 -1.36 -3.62 3.79
N LEU A 246 -0.52 -2.60 3.95
CA LEU A 246 -0.25 -1.62 2.91
C LEU A 246 0.51 -2.19 1.71
N ARG A 247 1.24 -3.29 1.88
CA ARG A 247 1.93 -3.97 0.78
C ARG A 247 0.99 -4.85 -0.05
N ASN A 248 0.01 -5.48 0.59
CA ASN A 248 -0.83 -6.49 -0.03
C ASN A 248 -2.22 -5.96 -0.41
N GLN A 249 -2.27 -4.71 -0.91
CA GLN A 249 -3.48 -4.09 -1.46
C GLN A 249 -3.88 -4.72 -2.80
#